data_AF-A0A089M103-F1
#
_entry.id   AF-A0A089M103-F1
#
_cell.length_a   1.000
_cell.length_b   1.000
_cell.length_c   1.000
_cell.angle_alpha   90.00
_cell.angle_beta   90.00
_cell.angle_gamma   90.00
#
_symmetry.space_group_name_H-M   'P 1'
#
loop_
_entity.id
_entity.type
_entity.pdbx_description
1 polymer ?
#
loop_
_entity_poly.entity_id
_entity_poly.type
_entity_poly.pdbx_seq_one_letter_code
_entity_poly.pdbx_strand_id
1 'polypeptide(L)'
;MDRLLLLIAVLGLVYLSLLVFVSSSTRQERYLLRLGVRWKTLGERMHNERLQQLLHHSGLTISAGKITLFRYSAALIYVLVQAAGDFLRSVPFSIYDLLVAVLILAVTSPLRFLPLGWLLAWMHQKTLIQKDGELISFIRLYENNRLRKRGYVQFGAFCAGTAGHFNYIRQDLYELSERAVDEGTERAIEWFCGKFPDNHAFINDIRSILLATEGMDDDTEAANYLREQGKIITKISSDQYLKKWSFIGDVSTIINVIPSIATFLMIVSLAMQYILLIKGNFNGVGLFQ
;
A
#
# COMPACT_ATOMS: atom_id res chain seq x y z
N MET A 1 -30.63 -14.95 7.47
CA MET A 1 -30.26 -13.69 6.80
C MET A 1 -29.71 -12.67 7.79
N ASP A 2 -30.28 -12.54 8.99
CA ASP A 2 -29.81 -11.60 10.03
C ASP A 2 -28.32 -11.71 10.39
N ARG A 3 -27.77 -12.93 10.48
CA ARG A 3 -26.35 -13.12 10.85
C ARG A 3 -25.37 -12.66 9.75
N LEU A 4 -25.76 -12.76 8.48
CA LEU A 4 -24.96 -12.28 7.35
C LEU A 4 -25.01 -10.75 7.26
N LEU A 5 -26.20 -10.17 7.47
CA LEU A 5 -26.39 -8.72 7.57
C LEU A 5 -25.63 -8.13 8.75
N LEU A 6 -25.58 -8.83 9.89
CA LEU A 6 -24.82 -8.42 11.07
C LEU A 6 -23.31 -8.45 10.79
N LEU A 7 -22.81 -9.46 10.08
CA LEU A 7 -21.41 -9.54 9.66
C LEU A 7 -21.02 -8.42 8.69
N ILE A 8 -21.89 -8.13 7.72
CA ILE A 8 -21.71 -7.02 6.76
C ILE A 8 -21.77 -5.67 7.49
N ALA A 9 -22.69 -5.50 8.44
CA ALA A 9 -22.81 -4.30 9.25
C ALA A 9 -21.57 -4.09 10.12
N VAL A 10 -21.06 -5.14 10.78
CA VAL A 10 -19.83 -5.07 11.59
C VAL A 10 -18.61 -4.74 10.71
N LEU A 11 -18.48 -5.37 9.53
CA LEU A 11 -17.43 -5.02 8.58
C LEU A 11 -17.53 -3.57 8.10
N GLY A 12 -18.74 -3.09 7.82
CA GLY A 12 -18.99 -1.69 7.44
C GLY A 12 -18.66 -0.70 8.56
N LEU A 13 -19.03 -1.03 9.80
CA LEU A 13 -18.76 -0.18 10.97
C LEU A 13 -17.26 -0.14 11.28
N VAL A 14 -16.56 -1.27 11.17
CA VAL A 14 -15.10 -1.35 11.30
C VAL A 14 -14.43 -0.52 10.20
N TYR A 15 -14.87 -0.66 8.95
CA TYR A 15 -14.33 0.10 7.81
C TYR A 15 -14.55 1.61 7.97
N LEU A 16 -15.75 2.04 8.37
CA LEU A 16 -16.11 3.44 8.55
C LEU A 16 -15.38 4.06 9.75
N SER A 17 -15.21 3.30 10.83
CA SER A 17 -14.38 3.69 11.98
C SER A 17 -12.92 3.88 11.57
N LEU A 18 -12.39 2.99 10.73
CA LEU A 18 -11.03 3.06 10.21
C LEU A 18 -10.86 4.29 9.30
N LEU A 19 -11.85 4.61 8.47
CA LEU A 19 -11.87 5.82 7.63
C LEU A 19 -11.91 7.13 8.43
N VAL A 20 -12.80 7.21 9.43
CA VAL A 20 -12.92 8.40 10.31
C VAL A 20 -11.68 8.58 11.17
N PHE A 21 -11.06 7.49 11.62
CA PHE A 21 -9.81 7.54 12.38
C PHE A 21 -8.63 8.01 11.52
N VAL A 22 -8.55 7.57 10.27
CA VAL A 22 -7.54 8.03 9.31
C VAL A 22 -7.71 9.52 8.99
N SER A 23 -8.95 10.01 8.87
CA SER A 23 -9.21 11.43 8.54
C SER A 23 -9.02 12.41 9.70
N SER A 24 -9.23 11.97 10.95
CA SER A 24 -9.16 12.83 12.15
C SER A 24 -7.75 13.03 12.74
N SER A 25 -6.75 12.25 12.29
CA SER A 25 -5.44 12.19 12.95
C SER A 25 -4.55 13.45 12.82
N THR A 26 -4.85 14.36 11.89
CA THR A 26 -3.94 15.50 11.57
C THR A 26 -3.96 16.63 12.60
N ARG A 27 -5.02 16.78 13.42
CA ARG A 27 -5.18 17.92 14.36
C ARG A 27 -4.88 17.60 15.82
N GLN A 28 -5.09 16.35 16.27
CA GLN A 28 -4.89 15.96 17.69
C GLN A 28 -3.43 15.65 18.06
N GLU A 29 -2.56 15.36 17.08
CA GLU A 29 -1.14 15.04 17.34
C GLU A 29 -0.36 16.19 17.98
N ARG A 30 -0.66 17.45 17.64
CA ARG A 30 0.04 18.62 18.23
C ARG A 30 -0.34 18.87 19.69
N TYR A 31 -1.51 18.41 20.14
CA TYR A 31 -1.97 18.62 21.51
C TYR A 31 -1.49 17.51 22.46
N LEU A 32 -1.48 16.25 21.98
CA LEU A 32 -1.01 15.11 22.78
C LEU A 32 0.51 15.04 22.91
N LEU A 33 1.27 15.54 21.92
CA LEU A 33 2.73 15.70 22.02
C LEU A 33 3.13 16.70 23.13
N ARG A 34 2.29 17.70 23.46
CA ARG A 34 2.53 18.61 24.59
C ARG A 34 2.24 17.98 25.95
N LEU A 35 1.47 16.90 26.00
CA LEU A 35 0.98 16.32 27.25
C LEU A 35 1.86 15.22 27.84
N GLY A 36 3.02 14.91 27.24
CA GLY A 36 4.12 14.19 27.92
C GLY A 36 3.73 12.86 28.57
N VAL A 37 2.63 12.22 28.14
CA VAL A 37 2.15 11.00 28.79
C VAL A 37 3.03 9.85 28.31
N ARG A 38 3.63 9.16 29.29
CA ARG A 38 4.55 8.00 29.19
C ARG A 38 3.93 6.77 28.48
N TRP A 39 3.48 6.92 27.24
CA TRP A 39 3.04 5.80 26.38
C TRP A 39 4.19 5.20 25.55
N LYS A 40 5.38 5.81 25.56
CA LYS A 40 6.55 5.31 24.81
C LYS A 40 6.97 3.89 25.21
N THR A 41 6.87 3.53 26.49
CA THR A 41 7.37 2.24 27.00
C THR A 41 6.46 1.04 26.66
N LEU A 42 5.15 1.26 26.47
CA LEU A 42 4.22 0.23 25.97
C LEU A 42 4.28 0.12 24.44
N GLY A 43 4.56 1.22 23.75
CA GLY A 43 4.73 1.26 22.30
C GLY A 43 6.01 0.58 21.80
N GLU A 44 7.12 0.66 22.55
CA GLU A 44 8.42 0.08 22.18
C GLU A 44 8.41 -1.47 22.14
N ARG A 45 7.61 -2.15 22.98
CA ARG A 45 7.46 -3.62 22.93
C ARG A 45 6.51 -4.12 21.82
N MET A 46 5.70 -3.23 21.24
CA MET A 46 4.80 -3.53 20.11
C MET A 46 5.32 -2.97 18.77
N HIS A 47 6.55 -2.47 18.72
CA HIS A 47 7.19 -2.06 17.47
C HIS A 47 7.55 -3.29 16.64
N ASN A 48 6.65 -3.66 15.74
CA ASN A 48 6.98 -4.56 14.66
C ASN A 48 7.65 -3.74 13.55
N GLU A 49 8.98 -3.74 13.53
CA GLU A 49 9.79 -2.97 12.56
C GLU A 49 9.40 -3.27 11.11
N ARG A 50 9.04 -4.52 10.79
CA ARG A 50 8.53 -4.90 9.47
C ARG A 50 7.21 -4.22 9.13
N LEU A 51 6.28 -4.11 10.10
CA LEU A 51 5.02 -3.41 9.89
C LEU A 51 5.26 -1.90 9.75
N GLN A 52 6.17 -1.34 10.53
CA GLN A 52 6.54 0.07 10.45
C GLN A 52 7.19 0.39 9.09
N GLN A 53 8.08 -0.48 8.61
CA GLN A 53 8.67 -0.39 7.28
C GLN A 53 7.61 -0.46 6.19
N LEU A 54 6.69 -1.44 6.25
CA LEU A 54 5.60 -1.56 5.28
C LEU A 54 4.70 -0.30 5.27
N LEU A 55 4.33 0.23 6.44
CA LEU A 55 3.51 1.44 6.53
C LEU A 55 4.21 2.67 5.94
N HIS A 56 5.49 2.87 6.27
CA HIS A 56 6.30 3.95 5.70
C HIS A 56 6.42 3.83 4.18
N HIS A 57 6.68 2.62 3.67
CA HIS A 57 6.82 2.37 2.24
C HIS A 57 5.47 2.38 1.49
N SER A 58 4.35 2.26 2.19
CA SER A 58 3.00 2.48 1.68
C SER A 58 2.56 3.96 1.75
N GLY A 59 3.41 4.87 2.26
CA GLY A 59 3.09 6.29 2.41
C GLY A 59 2.15 6.62 3.59
N LEU A 60 1.96 5.67 4.52
CA LEU A 60 1.15 5.86 5.72
C LEU A 60 2.06 6.29 6.88
N THR A 61 1.82 7.48 7.44
CA THR A 61 2.55 8.03 8.59
C THR A 61 2.13 7.42 9.93
N ILE A 62 1.26 6.40 9.91
CA ILE A 62 0.70 5.78 11.10
C ILE A 62 1.74 4.81 11.69
N SER A 63 1.98 4.90 13.00
CA SER A 63 2.87 3.97 13.70
C SER A 63 2.25 2.57 13.82
N ALA A 64 3.04 1.53 13.56
CA ALA A 64 2.74 0.12 13.76
C ALA A 64 2.21 -0.20 15.16
N GLY A 65 2.70 0.52 16.18
CA GLY A 65 2.21 0.45 17.55
C GLY A 65 0.74 0.85 17.70
N LYS A 66 0.27 1.86 16.95
CA LYS A 66 -1.15 2.29 16.96
C LYS A 66 -2.04 1.23 16.31
N ILE A 67 -1.59 0.60 15.22
CA ILE A 67 -2.36 -0.43 14.50
C ILE A 67 -2.48 -1.70 15.35
N THR A 68 -1.38 -2.13 15.96
CA THR A 68 -1.37 -3.29 16.87
C THR A 68 -2.20 -3.05 18.12
N LEU A 69 -2.12 -1.86 18.72
CA LEU A 69 -2.93 -1.49 19.86
C LEU A 69 -4.42 -1.48 19.50
N PHE A 70 -4.79 -0.85 18.37
CA PHE A 70 -6.17 -0.86 17.86
C PHE A 70 -6.69 -2.28 17.64
N ARG A 71 -5.88 -3.14 17.01
CA ARG A 71 -6.23 -4.55 16.75
C ARG A 71 -6.58 -5.29 18.03
N TYR A 72 -5.72 -5.24 19.04
CA TYR A 72 -5.95 -5.95 20.30
C TYR A 72 -7.05 -5.28 21.14
N SER A 73 -7.14 -3.95 21.13
CA SER A 73 -8.20 -3.24 21.85
C SER A 73 -9.58 -3.52 21.25
N ALA A 74 -9.70 -3.57 19.92
CA ALA A 74 -10.96 -3.86 19.25
C ALA A 74 -11.46 -5.28 19.56
N ALA A 75 -10.57 -6.27 19.50
CA ALA A 75 -10.91 -7.65 19.88
C ALA A 75 -11.29 -7.76 21.36
N LEU A 76 -10.55 -7.09 22.25
CA LEU A 76 -10.81 -7.12 23.70
C LEU A 76 -12.12 -6.40 24.06
N ILE A 77 -12.40 -5.24 23.47
CA ILE A 77 -13.66 -4.51 23.67
C ILE A 77 -14.83 -5.36 23.20
N TYR A 78 -14.72 -6.02 22.05
CA TYR A 78 -15.77 -6.89 21.55
C TYR A 78 -16.11 -8.02 22.54
N VAL A 79 -15.08 -8.72 23.04
CA VAL A 79 -15.26 -9.80 24.03
C VAL A 79 -15.87 -9.28 25.33
N LEU A 80 -15.42 -8.12 25.82
CA LEU A 80 -15.98 -7.51 27.05
C LEU A 80 -17.45 -7.13 26.88
N VAL A 81 -17.82 -6.55 25.74
CA VAL A 81 -19.21 -6.16 25.46
C VAL A 81 -20.11 -7.39 25.39
N GLN A 82 -19.67 -8.46 24.73
CA GLN A 82 -20.45 -9.71 24.68
C GLN A 82 -20.52 -10.39 26.03
N ALA A 83 -19.42 -10.49 26.77
CA ALA A 83 -19.41 -11.08 28.10
C ALA A 83 -20.33 -10.33 29.08
N ALA A 84 -20.31 -8.98 29.05
CA ALA A 84 -21.22 -8.16 29.85
C ALA A 84 -22.68 -8.31 29.39
N GLY A 85 -22.92 -8.35 28.07
CA GLY A 85 -24.24 -8.56 27.49
C GLY A 85 -24.86 -9.91 27.84
N ASP A 86 -24.08 -10.98 27.75
CA ASP A 86 -24.48 -12.35 28.09
C ASP A 86 -24.71 -12.51 29.59
N PHE A 87 -23.88 -11.86 30.43
CA PHE A 87 -24.07 -11.80 31.87
C PHE A 87 -25.40 -11.10 32.23
N LEU A 88 -25.70 -9.95 31.61
CA LEU A 88 -26.97 -9.23 31.79
C LEU A 88 -28.18 -10.05 31.30
N ARG A 89 -28.00 -10.85 30.24
CA ARG A 89 -29.06 -11.69 29.66
C ARG A 89 -29.17 -13.07 30.30
N SER A 90 -28.30 -13.42 31.24
CA SER A 90 -28.24 -14.74 31.89
C SER A 90 -28.03 -15.90 30.90
N VAL A 91 -27.36 -15.64 29.78
CA VAL A 91 -27.09 -16.64 28.72
C VAL A 91 -25.66 -17.16 28.88
N PRO A 92 -25.39 -18.46 28.69
CA PRO A 92 -24.03 -18.98 28.71
C PRO A 92 -23.19 -18.37 27.58
N PHE A 93 -21.97 -17.95 27.91
CA PHE A 93 -21.03 -17.37 26.96
C PHE A 93 -20.74 -18.34 25.81
N SER A 94 -20.92 -17.87 24.58
CA SER A 94 -20.83 -18.71 23.39
C SER A 94 -19.40 -18.77 22.85
N ILE A 95 -18.96 -19.98 22.48
CA ILE A 95 -17.67 -20.20 21.79
C ILE A 95 -17.59 -19.41 20.48
N TYR A 96 -18.75 -19.11 19.87
CA TYR A 96 -18.82 -18.32 18.64
C TYR A 96 -18.38 -16.87 18.82
N ASP A 97 -18.58 -16.24 19.99
CA ASP A 97 -18.12 -14.87 20.23
C ASP A 97 -16.58 -14.80 20.33
N LEU A 98 -15.97 -15.87 20.84
CA LEU A 98 -14.53 -16.06 20.85
C LEU A 98 -13.99 -16.24 19.43
N LEU A 99 -14.69 -16.98 18.57
CA LEU A 99 -14.36 -17.12 17.15
C LEU A 99 -14.46 -15.78 16.39
N VAL A 100 -15.45 -14.93 16.70
CA VAL A 100 -15.57 -13.59 16.10
C VAL A 100 -14.41 -12.69 16.54
N ALA A 101 -13.99 -12.75 17.80
CA ALA A 101 -12.80 -12.02 18.27
C ALA A 101 -11.52 -12.46 17.53
N VAL A 102 -11.35 -13.78 17.32
CA VAL A 102 -10.24 -14.33 16.52
C VAL A 102 -10.33 -13.87 15.06
N LEU A 103 -11.53 -13.81 14.48
CA LEU A 103 -11.76 -13.30 13.13
C LEU A 103 -11.34 -11.82 13.00
N ILE A 104 -11.68 -10.99 13.98
CA ILE A 104 -11.26 -9.58 14.03
C ILE A 104 -9.74 -9.48 14.01
N LEU A 105 -9.05 -10.28 14.85
CA LEU A 105 -7.59 -10.32 14.88
C LEU A 105 -6.98 -10.82 13.56
N ALA A 106 -7.61 -11.81 12.90
CA ALA A 106 -7.16 -12.35 11.64
C ALA A 106 -7.33 -11.33 10.50
N VAL A 107 -8.50 -10.70 10.36
CA VAL A 107 -8.79 -9.73 9.30
C VAL A 107 -7.89 -8.49 9.40
N THR A 108 -7.63 -8.03 10.62
CA THR A 108 -6.78 -6.86 10.90
C THR A 108 -5.29 -7.21 11.03
N SER A 109 -4.90 -8.45 10.72
CA SER A 109 -3.51 -8.88 10.81
C SER A 109 -2.67 -8.37 9.63
N PRO A 110 -1.41 -7.97 9.86
CA PRO A 110 -0.52 -7.49 8.81
C PRO A 110 0.13 -8.62 7.99
N LEU A 111 -0.23 -9.89 8.22
CA LEU A 111 0.30 -10.99 7.42
C LEU A 111 -0.12 -10.83 5.96
N ARG A 112 0.82 -11.06 5.03
CA ARG A 112 0.67 -10.82 3.59
C ARG A 112 -0.59 -11.45 2.97
N PHE A 113 -1.02 -12.60 3.48
CA PHE A 113 -2.17 -13.35 2.97
C PHE A 113 -3.51 -12.96 3.61
N LEU A 114 -3.49 -12.08 4.61
CA LEU A 114 -4.68 -11.59 5.31
C LEU A 114 -5.12 -10.23 4.73
N PRO A 115 -6.40 -9.85 4.86
CA PRO A 115 -7.01 -8.75 4.11
C PRO A 115 -6.25 -7.42 4.24
N LEU A 116 -5.85 -7.06 5.47
CA LEU A 116 -5.08 -5.85 5.72
C LEU A 116 -3.67 -5.93 5.14
N GLY A 117 -2.97 -7.06 5.31
CA GLY A 117 -1.63 -7.26 4.74
C GLY A 117 -1.62 -7.29 3.21
N TRP A 118 -2.64 -7.88 2.59
CA TRP A 118 -2.84 -7.84 1.14
C TRP A 118 -3.07 -6.41 0.65
N LEU A 119 -3.94 -5.66 1.31
CA LEU A 119 -4.21 -4.25 0.97
C LEU A 119 -2.97 -3.37 1.13
N LEU A 120 -2.20 -3.56 2.20
CA LEU A 120 -0.92 -2.88 2.41
C LEU A 120 0.10 -3.22 1.32
N ALA A 121 0.23 -4.50 0.96
CA ALA A 121 1.12 -4.93 -0.12
C ALA A 121 0.69 -4.35 -1.47
N TRP A 122 -0.62 -4.30 -1.74
CA TRP A 122 -1.17 -3.69 -2.95
C TRP A 122 -0.92 -2.19 -3.00
N MET A 123 -1.14 -1.47 -1.90
CA MET A 123 -0.81 -0.05 -1.79
C MET A 123 0.68 0.20 -1.98
N HIS A 124 1.53 -0.60 -1.35
CA HIS A 124 2.98 -0.53 -1.51
C HIS A 124 3.41 -0.73 -2.97
N GLN A 125 2.86 -1.75 -3.64
CA GLN A 125 3.14 -2.02 -5.04
C GLN A 125 2.68 -0.87 -5.95
N LYS A 126 1.55 -0.25 -5.65
CA LYS A 126 1.06 0.94 -6.37
C LYS A 126 2.00 2.14 -6.20
N THR A 127 2.44 2.40 -4.98
CA THR A 127 3.39 3.48 -4.68
C THR A 127 4.72 3.26 -5.39
N LEU A 128 5.24 2.03 -5.42
CA LEU A 128 6.44 1.69 -6.20
C LEU A 128 6.25 1.97 -7.69
N ILE A 129 5.16 1.51 -8.30
CA ILE A 129 4.87 1.76 -9.72
C ILE A 129 4.82 3.26 -10.04
N GLN A 130 4.28 4.07 -9.12
CA GLN A 130 4.24 5.54 -9.26
C GLN A 130 5.64 6.16 -9.11
N LYS A 131 6.42 5.73 -8.12
CA LYS A 131 7.81 6.16 -7.92
C LYS A 131 8.67 5.86 -9.16
N ASP A 132 8.54 4.66 -9.71
CA ASP A 132 9.19 4.22 -10.94
C ASP A 132 8.82 5.11 -12.13
N GLY A 133 7.53 5.46 -12.28
CA GLY A 133 7.05 6.33 -13.35
C GLY A 133 7.56 7.77 -13.24
N GLU A 134 7.65 8.29 -12.02
CA GLU A 134 8.26 9.60 -11.75
C GLU A 134 9.76 9.57 -12.04
N LEU A 135 10.47 8.51 -11.65
CA LEU A 135 11.90 8.34 -11.91
C LEU A 135 12.23 8.34 -13.42
N ILE A 136 11.45 7.62 -14.23
CA ILE A 136 11.62 7.61 -15.69
C ILE A 136 11.37 9.01 -16.28
N SER A 137 10.35 9.70 -15.75
CA SER A 137 10.00 11.05 -16.19
C SER A 137 11.09 12.06 -15.83
N PHE A 138 11.68 11.93 -14.64
CA PHE A 138 12.85 12.70 -14.20
C PHE A 138 14.03 12.51 -15.16
N ILE A 139 14.35 11.26 -15.53
CA ILE A 139 15.47 10.99 -16.45
C ILE A 139 15.22 11.56 -17.84
N ARG A 140 13.99 11.48 -18.36
CA ARG A 140 13.66 12.14 -19.63
C ARG A 140 13.78 13.65 -19.55
N LEU A 141 13.40 14.27 -18.43
CA LEU A 141 13.59 15.71 -18.24
C LEU A 141 15.08 16.05 -18.15
N TYR A 142 15.87 15.20 -17.50
CA TYR A 142 17.32 15.37 -17.37
C TYR A 142 18.03 15.21 -18.73
N GLU A 143 17.67 14.19 -19.50
CA GLU A 143 18.12 14.00 -20.89
C GLU A 143 17.81 15.24 -21.72
N ASN A 144 16.58 15.75 -21.66
CA ASN A 144 16.19 16.98 -22.35
C ASN A 144 16.95 18.22 -21.87
N ASN A 145 17.32 18.29 -20.59
CA ASN A 145 18.14 19.37 -20.04
C ASN A 145 19.56 19.32 -20.62
N ARG A 146 20.20 18.14 -20.62
CA ARG A 146 21.55 17.93 -21.13
C ARG A 146 21.65 18.09 -22.65
N LEU A 147 20.60 17.76 -23.40
CA LEU A 147 20.56 17.94 -24.86
C LEU A 147 20.34 19.41 -25.30
N ARG A 148 20.18 20.36 -24.37
CA ARG A 148 20.03 21.79 -24.73
C ARG A 148 21.34 22.36 -25.24
N LYS A 149 21.29 23.03 -26.39
CA LYS A 149 22.46 23.66 -27.03
C LYS A 149 23.08 24.81 -26.21
N ARG A 150 22.34 25.44 -25.30
CA ARG A 150 22.79 26.54 -24.43
C ARG A 150 22.02 26.51 -23.10
N GLY A 151 22.71 26.85 -22.01
CA GLY A 151 22.08 27.08 -20.70
C GLY A 151 21.46 25.84 -20.08
N TYR A 152 22.10 24.67 -20.22
CA TYR A 152 21.69 23.51 -19.44
C TYR A 152 21.96 23.78 -17.95
N VAL A 153 21.08 23.26 -17.10
CA VAL A 153 21.19 23.45 -15.65
C VAL A 153 22.09 22.34 -15.08
N GLN A 154 23.03 22.70 -14.20
CA GLN A 154 23.88 21.74 -13.49
C GLN A 154 23.04 20.74 -12.68
N PHE A 155 23.54 19.52 -12.51
CA PHE A 155 22.79 18.39 -11.94
C PHE A 155 22.09 18.71 -10.60
N GLY A 156 22.80 19.25 -9.61
CA GLY A 156 22.22 19.58 -8.31
C GLY A 156 21.09 20.62 -8.42
N ALA A 157 21.31 21.71 -9.15
CA ALA A 157 20.29 22.74 -9.39
C ALA A 157 19.09 22.21 -10.19
N PHE A 158 19.33 21.29 -11.13
CA PHE A 158 18.28 20.62 -11.89
C PHE A 158 17.42 19.73 -10.99
N CYS A 159 18.02 18.98 -10.06
CA CYS A 159 17.30 18.15 -9.10
C CYS A 159 16.38 19.00 -8.21
N ALA A 160 16.89 20.08 -7.62
CA ALA A 160 16.09 21.00 -6.80
C ALA A 160 14.97 21.69 -7.60
N GLY A 161 15.28 22.13 -8.82
CA GLY A 161 14.35 22.84 -9.69
C GLY A 161 13.20 21.96 -10.20
N THR A 162 13.46 20.67 -10.42
CA THR A 162 12.44 19.73 -10.92
C THR A 162 11.70 18.97 -9.83
N ALA A 163 12.21 18.93 -8.60
CA ALA A 163 11.60 18.23 -7.47
C ALA A 163 10.12 18.58 -7.26
N GLY A 164 9.72 19.84 -7.50
CA GLY A 164 8.33 20.30 -7.36
C GLY A 164 7.35 19.67 -8.35
N HIS A 165 7.81 19.07 -9.44
CA HIS A 165 6.97 18.37 -10.42
C HIS A 165 6.64 16.92 -10.01
N PHE A 166 7.30 16.41 -8.97
CA PHE A 166 7.17 15.04 -8.51
C PHE A 166 6.52 15.00 -7.14
N ASN A 167 5.82 13.91 -6.82
CA ASN A 167 5.18 13.73 -5.52
C ASN A 167 5.89 12.64 -4.70
N TYR A 168 6.28 11.54 -5.34
CA TYR A 168 6.84 10.35 -4.70
C TYR A 168 8.37 10.39 -4.59
N ILE A 169 9.07 11.04 -5.53
CA ILE A 169 10.54 11.22 -5.46
C ILE A 169 10.99 12.61 -5.00
N ARG A 170 10.05 13.51 -4.68
CA ARG A 170 10.35 14.92 -4.39
C ARG A 170 11.38 15.15 -3.28
N GLN A 171 11.19 14.50 -2.13
CA GLN A 171 12.13 14.64 -1.01
C GLN A 171 13.49 14.04 -1.36
N ASP A 172 13.50 12.89 -2.02
CA ASP A 172 14.70 12.24 -2.51
C ASP A 172 15.48 13.15 -3.48
N LEU A 173 14.79 13.92 -4.33
CA LEU A 173 15.41 14.89 -5.26
C LEU A 173 15.95 16.15 -4.57
N TYR A 174 15.28 16.65 -3.53
CA TYR A 174 15.82 17.75 -2.74
C TYR A 174 17.09 17.32 -1.99
N GLU A 175 17.06 16.16 -1.32
CA GLU A 175 18.23 15.66 -0.61
C GLU A 175 19.36 15.26 -1.59
N LEU A 176 19.03 14.73 -2.77
CA LEU A 176 20.00 14.51 -3.85
C LEU A 176 20.69 15.82 -4.27
N SER A 177 19.94 16.92 -4.37
CA SER A 177 20.51 18.22 -4.72
C SER A 177 21.47 18.76 -3.66
N GLU A 178 21.13 18.59 -2.38
CA GLU A 178 21.98 19.00 -1.25
C GLU A 178 23.26 18.16 -1.22
N ARG A 179 23.12 16.83 -1.28
CA ARG A 179 24.27 15.90 -1.29
C ARG A 179 25.16 16.08 -2.50
N ALA A 180 24.62 16.41 -3.66
CA ALA A 180 25.42 16.66 -4.85
C ALA A 180 26.37 17.86 -4.66
N VAL A 181 25.98 18.84 -3.84
CA VAL A 181 26.81 20.00 -3.46
C VAL A 181 27.80 19.64 -2.36
N ASP A 182 27.35 18.90 -1.34
CA ASP A 182 28.17 18.63 -0.13
C ASP A 182 29.16 17.47 -0.30
N GLU A 183 28.70 16.37 -0.91
CA GLU A 183 29.43 15.08 -0.99
C GLU A 183 29.96 14.79 -2.41
N GLY A 184 29.52 15.57 -3.41
CA GLY A 184 29.81 15.38 -4.83
C GLY A 184 28.74 14.57 -5.57
N THR A 185 28.65 14.76 -6.88
CA THR A 185 27.60 14.18 -7.75
C THR A 185 27.59 12.65 -7.73
N GLU A 186 28.76 12.01 -7.79
CA GLU A 186 28.89 10.55 -7.79
C GLU A 186 28.29 9.90 -6.53
N ARG A 187 28.72 10.34 -5.34
CA ARG A 187 28.20 9.82 -4.06
C ARG A 187 26.71 10.11 -3.87
N ALA A 188 26.27 11.28 -4.31
CA ALA A 188 24.87 11.66 -4.25
C ALA A 188 23.99 10.74 -5.13
N ILE A 189 24.44 10.42 -6.35
CA ILE A 189 23.77 9.47 -7.25
C ILE A 189 23.73 8.07 -6.65
N GLU A 190 24.84 7.59 -6.08
CA GLU A 190 24.87 6.28 -5.40
C GLU A 190 23.89 6.21 -4.23
N TRP A 191 23.87 7.25 -3.39
CA TRP A 191 22.93 7.35 -2.29
C TRP A 191 21.47 7.32 -2.78
N PHE A 192 21.15 8.09 -3.81
CA PHE A 192 19.79 8.16 -4.36
C PHE A 192 19.34 6.81 -4.94
N CYS A 193 20.22 6.14 -5.71
CA CYS A 193 19.94 4.81 -6.22
C CYS A 193 19.83 3.76 -5.10
N GLY A 194 20.57 3.93 -4.00
CA GLY A 194 20.48 3.09 -2.80
C GLY A 194 19.17 3.22 -2.01
N LYS A 195 18.32 4.21 -2.32
CA LYS A 195 16.95 4.32 -1.77
C LYS A 195 15.94 3.40 -2.45
N PHE A 196 16.32 2.77 -3.55
CA PHE A 196 15.48 1.79 -4.25
C PHE A 196 15.86 0.36 -3.81
N PRO A 197 14.93 -0.61 -3.89
CA PRO A 197 15.22 -1.99 -3.51
C PRO A 197 16.38 -2.61 -4.32
N ASP A 198 17.17 -3.49 -3.71
CA ASP A 198 18.35 -4.10 -4.35
C ASP A 198 18.05 -4.81 -5.69
N ASN A 199 16.85 -5.41 -5.81
CA ASN A 199 16.39 -6.09 -7.03
C ASN A 199 15.50 -5.19 -7.92
N HIS A 200 15.67 -3.88 -7.87
CA HIS A 200 14.88 -2.96 -8.68
C HIS A 200 15.25 -3.09 -10.17
N ALA A 201 14.25 -3.31 -11.01
CA ALA A 201 14.41 -3.83 -12.38
C ALA A 201 15.33 -2.99 -13.28
N PHE A 202 15.38 -1.67 -13.10
CA PHE A 202 16.11 -0.76 -13.99
C PHE A 202 16.91 0.33 -13.24
N ILE A 203 17.04 0.25 -11.90
CA ILE A 203 17.76 1.31 -11.16
C ILE A 203 19.26 1.31 -11.46
N ASN A 204 19.82 0.15 -11.73
CA ASN A 204 21.23 0.00 -12.07
C ASN A 204 21.55 0.64 -13.43
N ASP A 205 20.64 0.52 -14.39
CA ASP A 205 20.78 1.18 -15.69
C ASP A 205 20.74 2.70 -15.51
N ILE A 206 19.81 3.19 -14.69
CA ILE A 206 19.71 4.62 -14.33
C ILE A 206 20.97 5.13 -13.67
N ARG A 207 21.46 4.41 -12.65
CA ARG A 207 22.69 4.75 -11.94
C ARG A 207 23.85 4.88 -12.93
N SER A 208 24.00 3.88 -13.80
CA SER A 208 25.08 3.87 -14.80
C SER A 208 24.97 5.04 -15.78
N ILE A 209 23.76 5.35 -16.25
CA ILE A 209 23.52 6.50 -17.14
C ILE A 209 23.90 7.81 -16.43
N LEU A 210 23.43 8.03 -15.20
CA LEU A 210 23.69 9.26 -14.47
C LEU A 210 25.17 9.43 -14.12
N LEU A 211 25.82 8.37 -13.63
CA LEU A 211 27.26 8.38 -13.31
C LEU A 211 28.12 8.61 -14.55
N ALA A 212 27.82 7.92 -15.65
CA ALA A 212 28.57 8.12 -16.90
C ALA A 212 28.39 9.54 -17.46
N THR A 213 27.18 10.08 -17.38
CA THR A 213 26.90 11.43 -17.90
C THR A 213 27.56 12.52 -17.05
N GLU A 214 27.54 12.40 -15.73
CA GLU A 214 28.15 13.38 -14.82
C GLU A 214 29.67 13.19 -14.66
N GLY A 215 30.21 12.02 -15.01
CA GLY A 215 31.64 11.72 -14.99
C GLY A 215 32.38 12.11 -16.29
N MET A 216 31.67 12.57 -17.32
CA MET A 216 32.26 13.07 -18.57
C MET A 216 32.55 14.56 -18.47
N ASP A 217 33.79 14.96 -18.77
CA ASP A 217 34.21 16.37 -18.77
C ASP A 217 33.72 17.14 -20.01
N ASP A 218 33.46 16.46 -21.14
CA ASP A 218 32.94 17.07 -22.36
C ASP A 218 31.41 16.94 -22.44
N ASP A 219 30.73 18.09 -22.36
CA ASP A 219 29.27 18.17 -22.47
C ASP A 219 28.72 17.62 -23.80
N THR A 220 29.50 17.70 -24.89
CA THR A 220 29.07 17.19 -26.19
C THR A 220 29.15 15.66 -26.24
N GLU A 221 30.15 15.08 -25.56
CA GLU A 221 30.28 13.63 -25.38
C GLU A 221 29.15 13.11 -24.48
N ALA A 222 28.90 13.78 -23.36
CA ALA A 222 27.79 13.45 -22.45
C ALA A 222 26.42 13.50 -23.14
N ALA A 223 26.19 14.52 -23.99
CA ALA A 223 24.98 14.64 -24.78
C ALA A 223 24.83 13.52 -25.83
N ASN A 224 25.92 13.13 -26.49
CA ASN A 224 25.92 12.03 -27.46
C ASN A 224 25.68 10.68 -26.76
N TYR A 225 26.34 10.44 -25.63
CA TYR A 225 26.12 9.26 -24.81
C TYR A 225 24.67 9.15 -24.37
N LEU A 226 24.09 10.22 -23.81
CA LEU A 226 22.68 10.25 -23.42
C LEU A 226 21.75 9.94 -24.60
N ARG A 227 22.05 10.46 -25.79
CA ARG A 227 21.27 10.20 -27.00
C ARG A 227 21.29 8.73 -27.42
N GLU A 228 22.42 8.05 -27.24
CA GLU A 228 22.51 6.59 -27.43
C GLU A 228 21.72 5.82 -26.37
N GLN A 229 21.82 6.26 -25.12
CA GLN A 229 21.06 5.69 -23.99
C GLN A 229 19.56 6.02 -24.04
N GLY A 230 19.12 6.99 -24.84
CA GLY A 230 17.72 7.35 -25.05
C GLY A 230 16.86 6.18 -25.53
N LYS A 231 17.44 5.22 -26.27
CA LYS A 231 16.76 3.96 -26.65
C LYS A 231 16.46 3.09 -25.43
N ILE A 232 17.39 3.00 -24.48
CA ILE A 232 17.22 2.25 -23.23
C ILE A 232 16.17 2.94 -22.36
N ILE A 233 16.25 4.26 -22.19
CA ILE A 233 15.25 5.05 -21.45
C ILE A 233 13.85 4.87 -22.06
N THR A 234 13.75 4.82 -23.39
CA THR A 234 12.47 4.59 -24.09
C THR A 234 11.95 3.17 -23.87
N LYS A 235 12.81 2.16 -23.88
CA LYS A 235 12.44 0.78 -23.56
C LYS A 235 11.92 0.66 -22.12
N ILE A 236 12.66 1.21 -21.14
CA ILE A 236 12.25 1.23 -19.73
C ILE A 236 10.88 1.90 -19.58
N SER A 237 10.66 3.04 -20.27
CA SER A 237 9.36 3.73 -20.27
C SER A 237 8.23 2.87 -20.83
N SER A 238 8.47 2.11 -21.91
CA SER A 238 7.48 1.22 -22.53
C SER A 238 7.14 0.05 -21.62
N ASP A 239 8.14 -0.59 -21.04
CA ASP A 239 7.97 -1.73 -20.14
C ASP A 239 7.18 -1.33 -18.89
N GLN A 240 7.45 -0.14 -18.34
CA GLN A 240 6.69 0.38 -17.21
C GLN A 240 5.24 0.72 -17.57
N TYR A 241 4.99 1.23 -18.78
CA TYR A 241 3.64 1.47 -19.27
C TYR A 241 2.85 0.16 -19.36
N LEU A 242 3.43 -0.91 -19.93
CA LEU A 242 2.82 -2.23 -19.99
C LEU A 242 2.51 -2.79 -18.59
N LYS A 243 3.46 -2.67 -17.65
CA LYS A 243 3.27 -3.10 -16.26
C LYS A 243 2.11 -2.37 -15.58
N LYS A 244 2.00 -1.06 -15.79
CA LYS A 244 0.90 -0.24 -15.27
C LYS A 244 -0.46 -0.68 -15.83
N TRP A 245 -0.53 -0.99 -17.13
CA TRP A 245 -1.76 -1.47 -17.76
C TRP A 245 -2.14 -2.88 -17.34
N SER A 246 -1.17 -3.79 -17.21
CA SER A 246 -1.39 -5.14 -16.67
C SER A 246 -2.02 -5.07 -15.28
N PHE A 247 -1.48 -4.21 -14.40
CA PHE A 247 -2.01 -4.04 -13.04
C PHE A 247 -3.47 -3.54 -13.03
N ILE A 248 -3.82 -2.61 -13.93
CA ILE A 248 -5.20 -2.13 -14.08
C ILE A 248 -6.10 -3.27 -14.59
N GLY A 249 -5.61 -4.08 -15.52
CA GLY A 249 -6.31 -5.27 -16.03
C GLY A 249 -6.60 -6.31 -14.94
N ASP A 250 -5.61 -6.60 -14.09
CA ASP A 250 -5.76 -7.54 -12.98
C ASP A 250 -6.82 -7.08 -11.97
N VAL A 251 -6.82 -5.78 -11.62
CA VAL A 251 -7.84 -5.20 -10.72
C VAL A 251 -9.23 -5.25 -11.34
N SER A 252 -9.36 -4.92 -12.63
CA SER A 252 -10.63 -5.01 -13.36
C SER A 252 -11.20 -6.43 -13.35
N THR A 253 -10.31 -7.43 -13.52
CA THR A 253 -10.69 -8.85 -13.45
C THR A 253 -11.24 -9.21 -12.07
N ILE A 254 -10.58 -8.80 -10.98
CA ILE A 254 -11.05 -9.06 -9.61
C ILE A 254 -12.43 -8.45 -9.35
N ILE A 255 -12.65 -7.20 -9.80
CA ILE A 255 -13.92 -6.50 -9.65
C ILE A 255 -15.06 -7.22 -10.38
N ASN A 256 -14.78 -7.89 -11.51
CA ASN A 256 -15.78 -8.64 -12.27
C ASN A 256 -16.00 -10.07 -11.76
N VAL A 257 -14.96 -10.73 -11.26
CA VAL A 257 -15.02 -12.12 -10.81
C VAL A 257 -15.74 -12.26 -9.46
N ILE A 258 -15.54 -11.34 -8.52
CA ILE A 258 -16.16 -11.42 -7.18
C ILE A 258 -17.70 -11.41 -7.26
N PRO A 259 -18.36 -10.48 -7.98
CA PRO A 259 -19.81 -10.49 -8.15
C PRO A 259 -20.31 -11.77 -8.83
N SER A 260 -19.55 -12.30 -9.81
CA SER A 260 -19.91 -13.52 -10.54
C SER A 260 -19.87 -14.78 -9.65
N ILE A 261 -18.87 -14.88 -8.76
CA ILE A 261 -18.82 -15.95 -7.76
C ILE A 261 -19.94 -15.78 -6.73
N ALA A 262 -20.23 -14.56 -6.31
CA ALA A 262 -21.30 -14.28 -5.36
C ALA A 262 -22.69 -14.64 -5.91
N THR A 263 -22.97 -14.29 -7.17
CA THR A 263 -24.22 -14.68 -7.85
C THR A 263 -24.31 -16.18 -8.03
N PHE A 264 -23.21 -16.84 -8.39
CA PHE A 264 -23.17 -18.30 -8.48
C PHE A 264 -23.48 -18.97 -7.13
N LEU A 265 -22.83 -18.55 -6.04
CA LEU A 265 -23.10 -19.07 -4.70
C LEU A 265 -24.54 -18.79 -4.25
N MET A 266 -25.09 -17.63 -4.59
CA MET A 266 -26.49 -17.30 -4.32
C MET A 266 -27.44 -18.24 -5.04
N ILE A 267 -27.21 -18.51 -6.34
CA ILE A 267 -28.01 -19.45 -7.13
C ILE A 267 -27.94 -20.86 -6.54
N VAL A 268 -26.74 -21.34 -6.20
CA VAL A 268 -26.56 -22.66 -5.56
C VAL A 268 -27.27 -22.72 -4.21
N SER A 269 -27.19 -21.67 -3.40
CA SER A 269 -27.87 -21.59 -2.11
C SER A 269 -29.40 -21.62 -2.26
N LEU A 270 -29.94 -20.86 -3.21
CA LEU A 270 -31.38 -20.85 -3.53
C LEU A 270 -31.84 -22.22 -4.05
N ALA A 271 -31.06 -22.87 -4.91
CA ALA A 271 -31.36 -24.21 -5.41
C ALA A 271 -31.38 -25.25 -4.29
N MET A 272 -30.41 -25.20 -3.36
CA MET A 272 -30.38 -26.07 -2.19
C MET A 272 -31.58 -25.82 -1.26
N GLN A 273 -31.95 -24.55 -1.02
CA GLN A 273 -33.15 -24.21 -0.24
C GLN A 273 -34.41 -24.73 -0.91
N TYR A 274 -34.52 -24.61 -2.23
CA TYR A 274 -35.64 -25.12 -3.01
C TYR A 274 -35.75 -26.65 -2.93
N ILE A 275 -34.64 -27.38 -3.08
CA ILE A 275 -34.59 -28.84 -2.93
C ILE A 275 -34.99 -29.25 -1.51
N LEU A 276 -34.53 -28.54 -0.48
CA LEU A 276 -34.90 -28.80 0.91
C LEU A 276 -36.38 -28.51 1.17
N LEU A 277 -36.94 -27.47 0.55
CA LEU A 277 -38.38 -27.16 0.62
C LEU A 277 -39.23 -28.25 -0.05
N ILE A 278 -38.81 -28.73 -1.21
CA ILE A 278 -39.44 -29.88 -1.88
C ILE A 278 -39.33 -31.12 -0.99
N LYS A 279 -38.13 -31.51 -0.54
CA LYS A 279 -37.98 -32.67 0.36
C LYS A 279 -38.78 -32.53 1.66
N GLY A 280 -38.85 -31.33 2.24
CA GLY A 280 -39.62 -31.03 3.44
C GLY A 280 -41.13 -31.12 3.22
N ASN A 281 -41.64 -30.66 2.08
CA ASN A 281 -43.06 -30.74 1.72
C ASN A 281 -43.50 -32.13 1.22
N PHE A 282 -42.59 -32.92 0.63
CA PHE A 282 -42.89 -34.24 0.06
C PHE A 282 -42.49 -35.41 0.96
N ASN A 283 -42.17 -35.17 2.23
CA ASN A 283 -41.91 -36.21 3.24
C ASN A 283 -43.18 -37.01 3.65
N GLY A 284 -44.15 -37.18 2.73
CA GLY A 284 -45.39 -37.90 2.97
C GLY A 284 -46.27 -38.19 1.75
N VAL A 285 -45.86 -37.81 0.53
CA VAL A 285 -46.65 -38.16 -0.68
C VAL A 285 -45.74 -38.85 -1.69
N GLY A 286 -45.89 -40.17 -1.79
CA GLY A 286 -45.25 -40.97 -2.82
C GLY A 286 -45.69 -40.51 -4.20
N LEU A 287 -44.79 -39.88 -4.94
CA LEU A 287 -45.02 -39.42 -6.32
C LEU A 287 -44.67 -40.47 -7.39
N PHE A 288 -44.68 -41.75 -6.99
CA PHE A 288 -44.60 -42.88 -7.92
C PHE A 288 -45.58 -43.98 -7.47
N GLN A 289 -46.83 -43.84 -7.88
CA GLN A 289 -47.76 -44.94 -8.18
C GLN A 289 -48.46 -44.60 -9.50
#